data_AF-A0A915LQD1-F1
#
_entry.id   AF-A0A915LQD1-F1
#
_cell.length_a   1.000
_cell.length_b   1.000
_cell.length_c   1.000
_cell.angle_alpha   90.00
_cell.angle_beta   90.00
_cell.angle_gamma   90.00
#
_symmetry.space_group_name_H-M   'P 1'
#
loop_
_entity.id
_entity.type
_entity.pdbx_description
1 polymer ?
#
loop_
_entity_poly.entity_id
_entity_poly.type
_entity_poly.pdbx_seq_one_letter_code
_entity_poly.pdbx_strand_id
1 'polypeptide(L)'
;MLILQRGSTAKFMPNSFVFPGGIVDPLDFKFPIEKTNFDRLIENQNSKINLGLKNDFYLRICAIREMFEESGILAITDKEGNKSKLLSAAKDENLSGWRKKILSNPNLFHEIFSVNMKIDIASLIPWANWLTPFGEYSKRYDTAFFVLITEDCPE
;
A
#
# COMPACT_ATOMS: atom_id res chain seq x y z
N MET A 1 6.80 0.87 -14.14
CA MET A 1 6.08 -0.10 -13.27
C MET A 1 7.06 -0.65 -12.26
N LEU A 2 6.69 -0.64 -10.98
CA LEU A 2 7.49 -1.23 -9.90
C LEU A 2 7.16 -2.72 -9.79
N ILE A 3 8.14 -3.58 -10.02
CA ILE A 3 7.97 -5.04 -10.00
C ILE A 3 9.06 -5.62 -9.12
N LEU A 4 8.70 -6.58 -8.27
CA LEU A 4 9.59 -7.30 -7.38
C LEU A 4 9.72 -8.75 -7.83
N GLN A 5 10.89 -9.34 -7.64
CA GLN A 5 11.07 -10.78 -7.81
C GLN A 5 10.92 -11.46 -6.45
N ARG A 6 10.00 -12.41 -6.32
CA ARG A 6 9.86 -13.19 -5.08
C ARG A 6 11.12 -14.03 -4.86
N GLY A 7 11.56 -14.09 -3.60
CA GLY A 7 12.66 -14.97 -3.20
C GLY A 7 12.37 -16.44 -3.56
N SER A 8 13.42 -17.21 -3.80
CA SER A 8 13.34 -18.63 -4.18
C SER A 8 12.67 -19.51 -3.11
N THR A 9 12.60 -19.04 -1.87
CA THR A 9 11.99 -19.74 -0.72
C THR A 9 10.53 -19.34 -0.46
N ALA A 10 9.91 -18.51 -1.31
CA ALA A 10 8.53 -18.09 -1.12
C ALA A 10 7.56 -19.28 -1.17
N LYS A 11 6.64 -19.36 -0.20
CA LYS A 11 5.64 -20.45 -0.08
C LYS A 11 4.59 -20.44 -1.20
N PHE A 12 4.53 -19.39 -2.01
CA PHE A 12 3.59 -19.22 -3.10
C PHE A 12 4.29 -18.49 -4.26
N MET A 13 4.30 -19.11 -5.45
CA MET A 13 4.91 -18.59 -6.69
C MET A 13 6.38 -18.11 -6.55
N PRO A 14 7.33 -18.98 -6.19
CA PRO A 14 8.75 -18.61 -6.08
C PRO A 14 9.33 -18.14 -7.42
N ASN A 15 10.31 -17.24 -7.39
CA ASN A 15 10.98 -16.63 -8.55
C ASN A 15 10.08 -15.83 -9.53
N SER A 16 8.80 -15.66 -9.21
CA SER A 16 7.88 -14.91 -10.05
C SER A 16 8.06 -13.41 -9.86
N PHE A 17 7.84 -12.66 -10.95
CA PHE A 17 7.77 -11.21 -10.94
C PHE A 17 6.37 -10.77 -10.56
N VAL A 18 6.24 -10.02 -9.47
CA VAL A 18 4.97 -9.60 -8.90
C VAL A 18 4.99 -8.11 -8.56
N PHE A 19 3.82 -7.48 -8.50
CA PHE A 19 3.69 -6.17 -7.89
C PHE A 19 3.78 -6.29 -6.36
N PRO A 20 4.24 -5.24 -5.65
CA PRO A 20 4.19 -5.22 -4.20
C PRO A 20 2.77 -5.43 -3.69
N GLY A 21 2.59 -6.29 -2.70
CA GLY A 21 1.27 -6.57 -2.14
C GLY A 21 1.25 -7.79 -1.24
N GLY A 22 0.23 -7.86 -0.39
CA GLY A 22 0.14 -8.89 0.62
C GLY A 22 -1.27 -9.03 1.20
N ILE A 23 -1.31 -9.57 2.41
CA ILE A 23 -2.57 -9.86 3.10
C ILE A 23 -2.95 -8.66 3.96
N VAL A 24 -4.22 -8.29 3.93
CA VAL A 24 -4.77 -7.29 4.84
C VAL A 24 -4.55 -7.74 6.29
N ASP A 25 -3.91 -6.88 7.06
CA ASP A 25 -3.72 -7.06 8.49
C ASP A 25 -4.90 -6.44 9.27
N PRO A 26 -5.35 -7.02 10.40
CA PRO A 26 -6.34 -6.39 11.29
C PRO A 26 -6.05 -4.92 11.65
N LEU A 27 -4.78 -4.51 11.64
CA LEU A 27 -4.35 -3.14 11.88
C LEU A 27 -4.70 -2.18 10.74
N ASP A 28 -4.77 -2.66 9.50
CA ASP A 28 -5.14 -1.84 8.35
C ASP A 28 -6.58 -1.30 8.49
N PHE A 29 -7.46 -2.05 9.16
CA PHE A 29 -8.81 -1.60 9.51
C PHE A 29 -8.83 -0.55 10.63
N LYS A 30 -7.82 -0.56 11.50
CA LYS A 30 -7.72 0.31 12.68
C LYS A 30 -6.76 1.49 12.45
N PHE A 31 -6.27 1.65 11.22
CA PHE A 31 -5.32 2.71 10.91
C PHE A 31 -5.95 4.09 11.18
N PRO A 32 -5.26 5.02 11.87
CA PRO A 32 -5.86 6.30 12.25
C PRO A 32 -6.18 7.16 11.01
N ILE A 33 -7.46 7.47 10.79
CA ILE A 33 -7.95 8.19 9.61
C ILE A 33 -7.29 9.56 9.48
N GLU A 34 -7.03 10.24 10.60
CA GLU A 34 -6.40 11.56 10.65
C GLU A 34 -4.95 11.58 10.14
N LYS A 35 -4.30 10.41 10.06
CA LYS A 35 -2.98 10.23 9.46
C LYS A 35 -3.04 9.98 7.95
N THR A 36 -4.22 10.05 7.34
CA THR A 36 -4.46 9.79 5.92
C THR A 36 -5.09 11.00 5.24
N ASN A 37 -5.08 11.01 3.91
CA ASN A 37 -5.88 11.91 3.09
C ASN A 37 -7.20 11.26 2.59
N PHE A 38 -7.78 10.33 3.36
CA PHE A 38 -9.00 9.62 2.96
C PHE A 38 -10.21 10.54 2.74
N ASP A 39 -10.25 11.67 3.46
CA ASP A 39 -11.25 12.73 3.31
C ASP A 39 -11.41 13.18 1.85
N ARG A 40 -10.32 13.23 1.09
CA ARG A 40 -10.32 13.60 -0.34
C ARG A 40 -11.08 12.62 -1.23
N LEU A 41 -11.17 11.35 -0.85
CA LEU A 41 -11.96 10.36 -1.59
C LEU A 41 -13.45 10.47 -1.30
N ILE A 42 -13.82 10.92 -0.09
CA ILE A 42 -15.21 11.13 0.30
C ILE A 42 -15.81 12.30 -0.47
N GLU A 43 -15.03 13.37 -0.65
CA GLU A 43 -15.41 14.55 -1.41
C GLU A 43 -15.53 14.26 -2.92
N ASN A 44 -14.63 13.42 -3.46
CA ASN A 44 -14.60 13.05 -4.87
C ASN A 44 -15.40 11.75 -5.15
N GLN A 45 -16.73 11.83 -5.07
CA GLN A 45 -17.65 10.70 -5.28
C GLN A 45 -17.54 10.00 -6.66
N ASN A 46 -16.82 10.58 -7.63
CA ASN A 46 -16.71 10.11 -9.01
C ASN A 46 -15.58 9.07 -9.25
N SER A 47 -14.76 8.75 -8.26
CA SER A 47 -13.58 7.87 -8.41
C SER A 47 -13.84 6.38 -8.13
N LYS A 48 -15.10 6.00 -7.91
CA LYS A 48 -15.46 4.62 -7.53
C LYS A 48 -15.46 3.70 -8.74
N ILE A 49 -14.33 3.05 -9.03
CA ILE A 49 -14.44 1.66 -9.50
C ILE A 49 -15.12 0.92 -8.35
N ASN A 50 -16.36 0.50 -8.60
CA ASN A 50 -17.15 -0.18 -7.60
C ASN A 50 -16.59 -1.59 -7.41
N LEU A 51 -15.65 -1.76 -6.48
CA LEU A 51 -15.18 -3.07 -6.01
C LEU A 51 -16.32 -3.90 -5.36
N GLY A 52 -17.56 -3.41 -5.35
CA GLY A 52 -18.68 -4.00 -4.60
C GLY A 52 -18.59 -3.73 -3.09
N LEU A 53 -17.63 -2.90 -2.66
CA LEU A 53 -17.34 -2.63 -1.27
C LEU A 53 -17.96 -1.31 -0.81
N LYS A 54 -18.44 -1.29 0.45
CA LYS A 54 -18.94 -0.06 1.09
C LYS A 54 -17.83 0.98 1.26
N ASN A 55 -16.62 0.54 1.57
CA ASN A 55 -15.38 1.32 1.54
C ASN A 55 -14.19 0.38 1.25
N ASP A 56 -13.11 0.95 0.74
CA ASP A 56 -11.84 0.25 0.42
C ASP A 56 -10.66 0.81 1.24
N PHE A 57 -10.94 1.52 2.35
CA PHE A 57 -9.93 2.19 3.19
C PHE A 57 -8.81 1.23 3.61
N TYR A 58 -9.18 0.10 4.21
CA TYR A 58 -8.21 -0.88 4.71
C TYR A 58 -7.41 -1.54 3.58
N LEU A 59 -7.99 -1.70 2.39
CA LEU A 59 -7.28 -2.23 1.21
C LEU A 59 -6.21 -1.25 0.73
N ARG A 60 -6.52 0.05 0.75
CA ARG A 60 -5.57 1.11 0.39
C ARG A 60 -4.42 1.21 1.39
N ILE A 61 -4.71 1.10 2.68
CA ILE A 61 -3.68 1.06 3.74
C ILE A 61 -2.79 -0.17 3.54
N CYS A 62 -3.39 -1.35 3.36
CA CYS A 62 -2.66 -2.58 3.08
C CYS A 62 -1.75 -2.42 1.85
N ALA A 63 -2.26 -1.86 0.75
CA ALA A 63 -1.48 -1.68 -0.48
C ALA A 63 -0.22 -0.84 -0.26
N ILE A 64 -0.31 0.29 0.47
CA ILE A 64 0.86 1.15 0.73
C ILE A 64 1.78 0.55 1.79
N ARG A 65 1.23 -0.10 2.82
CA ARG A 65 2.03 -0.79 3.84
C ARG A 65 2.89 -1.87 3.20
N GLU A 66 2.30 -2.75 2.41
CA GLU A 66 3.00 -3.83 1.69
C GLU A 66 3.99 -3.26 0.66
N MET A 67 3.62 -2.20 -0.07
CA MET A 67 4.56 -1.50 -0.94
C MET A 67 5.79 -1.01 -0.18
N PHE A 68 5.62 -0.42 1.00
CA PHE A 68 6.72 0.03 1.83
C PHE A 68 7.55 -1.11 2.41
N GLU A 69 6.90 -2.15 2.94
CA GLU A 69 7.57 -3.33 3.49
C GLU A 69 8.43 -4.03 2.43
N GLU A 70 7.90 -4.26 1.23
CA GLU A 70 8.57 -5.06 0.20
C GLU A 70 9.54 -4.24 -0.67
N SER A 71 9.22 -2.99 -1.02
CA SER A 71 10.04 -2.16 -1.90
C SER A 71 10.79 -1.03 -1.19
N GLY A 72 10.35 -0.62 0.00
CA GLY A 72 10.86 0.57 0.67
C GLY A 72 10.34 1.90 0.11
N ILE A 73 9.38 1.86 -0.82
CA ILE A 73 8.72 3.04 -1.35
C ILE A 73 7.49 3.37 -0.51
N LEU A 74 7.39 4.62 -0.06
CA LEU A 74 6.26 5.11 0.73
C LEU A 74 5.56 6.27 0.03
N ALA A 75 4.25 6.13 -0.18
CA ALA A 75 3.42 7.21 -0.70
C ALA A 75 2.92 8.11 0.43
N ILE A 76 3.28 9.38 0.37
CA ILE A 76 2.95 10.38 1.38
C ILE A 76 2.32 11.61 0.75
N THR A 77 1.68 12.42 1.58
CA THR A 77 1.23 13.75 1.22
C THR A 77 1.50 14.75 2.34
N ASP A 78 1.46 16.03 2.01
CA ASP A 78 1.49 17.10 3.00
C ASP A 78 0.29 17.02 3.96
N LYS A 79 0.32 17.81 5.03
CA LYS A 79 -0.72 17.79 6.06
C LYS A 79 -2.12 18.08 5.49
N GLU A 80 -2.16 18.93 4.47
CA GLU A 80 -3.38 19.32 3.78
C GLU A 80 -3.88 18.26 2.80
N GLY A 81 -3.04 17.31 2.36
CA GLY A 81 -3.40 16.27 1.41
C GLY A 81 -3.40 16.74 -0.05
N ASN A 82 -2.67 17.82 -0.36
CA ASN A 82 -2.63 18.47 -1.67
C ASN A 82 -1.43 18.07 -2.52
N LYS A 83 -0.31 17.72 -1.87
CA LYS A 83 0.96 17.45 -2.57
C LYS A 83 1.41 16.04 -2.27
N SER A 84 1.26 15.16 -3.26
CA SER A 84 1.73 13.78 -3.19
C SER A 84 3.22 13.70 -3.45
N LYS A 85 3.89 12.78 -2.77
CA LYS A 85 5.31 12.49 -2.97
C LYS A 85 5.60 11.02 -2.67
N LEU A 86 6.55 10.45 -3.41
CA LEU A 86 7.15 9.16 -3.05
C LEU A 86 8.45 9.37 -2.28
N LEU A 87 8.58 8.66 -1.16
CA LEU A 87 9.85 8.52 -0.44
C LEU A 87 10.45 7.15 -0.73
N SER A 88 11.78 7.08 -0.80
CA SER A 88 12.54 5.82 -0.97
C SER A 88 13.43 5.58 0.24
N ALA A 89 13.24 4.43 0.90
CA ALA A 89 14.10 3.98 2.00
C ALA A 89 15.56 3.74 1.57
N ALA A 90 15.84 3.63 0.26
CA ALA A 90 17.20 3.55 -0.25
C ALA A 90 17.95 4.90 -0.15
N LYS A 91 17.21 6.02 -0.14
CA LYS A 91 17.76 7.39 -0.13
C LYS A 91 17.64 8.08 1.24
N ASP A 92 16.96 7.46 2.21
CA ASP A 92 16.71 8.03 3.53
C ASP A 92 16.98 6.97 4.62
N GLU A 93 18.02 7.19 5.42
CA GLU A 93 18.46 6.27 6.48
C GLU A 93 17.41 6.15 7.60
N ASN A 94 16.71 7.24 7.93
CA ASN A 94 15.64 7.21 8.92
C ASN A 94 14.47 6.35 8.40
N LEU A 95 14.11 6.51 7.13
CA LEU A 95 13.07 5.71 6.48
C LEU A 95 13.47 4.23 6.37
N SER A 96 14.74 3.94 6.09
CA SER A 96 15.31 2.58 6.14
C SER A 96 15.21 1.98 7.55
N GLY A 97 15.49 2.77 8.59
CA GLY A 97 15.31 2.39 9.98
C GLY A 97 13.86 2.04 10.31
N TRP A 98 12.91 2.87 9.86
CA TRP A 98 11.47 2.59 10.00
C TRP A 98 11.05 1.32 9.28
N ARG A 99 11.51 1.11 8.05
CA ARG A 99 11.21 -0.11 7.29
C ARG A 99 11.63 -1.37 8.07
N LYS A 100 12.84 -1.37 8.65
CA LYS A 100 13.31 -2.50 9.48
C LYS A 100 12.43 -2.73 10.72
N LYS A 101 11.99 -1.65 11.38
CA LYS A 101 11.09 -1.74 12.55
C LYS A 101 9.70 -2.26 12.18
N ILE A 102 9.17 -1.86 11.02
CA ILE A 102 7.84 -2.28 10.57
C ILE A 102 7.87 -3.74 10.11
N LEU A 103 8.93 -4.15 9.39
CA LEU A 103 9.15 -5.56 9.03
C LEU A 103 9.25 -6.49 10.26
N SER A 104 9.72 -5.99 11.41
CA SER A 104 9.72 -6.76 12.66
C SER A 104 8.43 -6.64 13.47
N ASN A 105 7.73 -5.50 13.39
CA ASN A 105 6.48 -5.25 14.07
C ASN A 105 5.56 -4.32 13.25
N PRO A 106 4.62 -4.88 12.47
CA PRO A 106 3.70 -4.10 11.64
C PRO A 106 2.83 -3.09 12.41
N ASN A 107 2.63 -3.28 13.72
CA ASN A 107 1.91 -2.32 14.58
C ASN A 107 2.52 -0.92 14.54
N LEU A 108 3.82 -0.80 14.26
CA LEU A 108 4.52 0.48 14.23
C LEU A 108 4.27 1.27 12.94
N PHE A 109 3.56 0.72 11.95
CA PHE A 109 3.39 1.37 10.65
C PHE A 109 2.75 2.75 10.74
N HIS A 110 1.78 2.94 11.64
CA HIS A 110 1.14 4.24 11.84
C HIS A 110 2.05 5.30 12.50
N GLU A 111 3.12 4.88 13.18
CA GLU A 111 4.02 5.77 13.93
C GLU A 111 4.98 6.56 13.03
N ILE A 112 5.22 6.07 11.80
CA ILE A 112 6.06 6.77 10.82
C ILE A 112 5.49 8.15 10.42
N PHE A 113 4.16 8.31 10.50
CA PHE A 113 3.47 9.52 10.08
C PHE A 113 3.39 10.52 11.24
N SER A 114 4.14 11.62 11.11
CA SER A 114 4.17 12.74 12.07
C SER A 114 3.06 13.77 11.79
N VAL A 115 3.01 14.85 12.57
CA VAL A 115 1.99 15.93 12.41
C VAL A 115 2.04 16.61 11.04
N ASN A 116 3.18 16.55 10.35
CA ASN A 116 3.42 17.29 9.11
C ASN A 116 3.27 16.41 7.85
N MET A 117 2.96 15.13 7.99
CA MET A 117 2.93 14.19 6.88
C MET A 117 1.84 13.15 7.08
N LYS A 118 1.09 12.87 6.01
CA LYS A 118 0.05 11.85 5.97
C LYS A 118 0.40 10.77 4.96
N ILE A 119 -0.19 9.58 5.12
CA ILE A 119 -0.17 8.55 4.08
C ILE A 119 -1.08 8.98 2.93
N ASP A 120 -0.60 8.83 1.69
CA ASP A 120 -1.36 9.18 0.50
C ASP A 120 -2.10 7.97 -0.07
N ILE A 121 -3.29 7.74 0.46
CA ILE A 121 -4.17 6.65 0.02
C ILE A 121 -5.19 7.11 -1.02
N ALA A 122 -5.40 8.42 -1.17
CA ALA A 122 -6.33 9.00 -2.13
C ALA A 122 -5.81 8.93 -3.57
N SER A 123 -4.48 8.98 -3.75
CA SER A 123 -3.86 8.84 -5.07
C SER A 123 -3.88 7.41 -5.62
N LEU A 124 -4.23 6.41 -4.81
CA LEU A 124 -4.46 5.06 -5.31
C LEU A 124 -5.73 5.01 -6.15
N ILE A 125 -5.59 4.60 -7.41
CA ILE A 125 -6.70 4.38 -8.32
C ILE A 125 -7.02 2.88 -8.26
N PRO A 126 -8.20 2.45 -7.78
CA PRO A 126 -8.57 1.05 -7.89
C PRO A 126 -8.59 0.66 -9.36
N TRP A 127 -8.10 -0.53 -9.71
CA TRP A 127 -7.92 -0.96 -11.09
C TRP A 127 -8.63 -2.27 -11.40
N ALA A 128 -8.51 -3.28 -10.54
CA ALA A 128 -9.12 -4.59 -10.74
C ALA A 128 -9.38 -5.31 -9.41
N ASN A 129 -10.25 -6.32 -9.43
CA ASN A 129 -10.37 -7.29 -8.34
C ASN A 129 -10.35 -8.71 -8.91
N TRP A 130 -9.40 -9.55 -8.50
CA TRP A 130 -9.24 -10.90 -9.01
C TRP A 130 -9.35 -11.93 -7.89
N LEU A 131 -10.31 -12.84 -8.05
CA LEU A 131 -10.45 -14.02 -7.21
C LEU A 131 -9.72 -15.20 -7.85
N THR A 132 -8.80 -15.84 -7.12
CA THR A 132 -8.12 -17.04 -7.59
C THR A 132 -9.14 -18.11 -8.01
N PRO A 133 -9.03 -18.68 -9.24
CA PRO A 133 -9.90 -19.76 -9.70
C PRO A 133 -9.94 -20.95 -8.74
N PHE A 134 -11.04 -21.71 -8.78
CA PHE A 134 -11.17 -22.92 -7.97
C PHE A 134 -10.35 -24.07 -8.57
N GLY A 135 -9.67 -24.86 -7.72
CA GLY A 135 -9.07 -26.14 -8.10
C GLY A 135 -7.57 -26.13 -8.44
N GLU A 136 -7.06 -25.09 -9.10
CA GLU A 136 -5.65 -25.06 -9.57
C GLU A 136 -4.62 -24.85 -8.45
N TYR A 137 -5.02 -24.23 -7.34
CA TYR A 137 -4.10 -23.83 -6.26
C TYR A 137 -4.63 -24.23 -4.88
N SER A 138 -3.72 -24.62 -3.98
CA SER A 138 -4.03 -24.97 -2.60
C SER A 138 -4.43 -23.77 -1.73
N LYS A 139 -4.16 -22.55 -2.19
CA LYS A 139 -4.55 -21.28 -1.57
C LYS A 139 -5.26 -20.40 -2.59
N ARG A 140 -6.23 -19.63 -2.12
CA ARG A 140 -7.01 -18.69 -2.91
C ARG A 140 -6.96 -17.32 -2.26
N TYR A 141 -6.93 -16.29 -3.09
CA TYR A 141 -6.91 -14.90 -2.69
C TYR A 141 -7.97 -14.15 -3.49
N ASP A 142 -8.66 -13.22 -2.82
CA ASP A 142 -9.51 -12.20 -3.43
C ASP A 142 -8.70 -10.90 -3.39
N THR A 143 -8.16 -10.49 -4.53
CA THR A 143 -7.07 -9.52 -4.61
C THR A 143 -7.52 -8.25 -5.32
N ALA A 144 -7.62 -7.16 -4.57
CA ALA A 144 -7.82 -5.83 -5.13
C ALA A 144 -6.49 -5.22 -5.58
N PHE A 145 -6.46 -4.72 -6.81
CA PHE A 145 -5.31 -4.06 -7.41
C PHE A 145 -5.53 -2.55 -7.46
N PHE A 146 -4.48 -1.80 -7.12
CA PHE A 146 -4.44 -0.35 -7.20
C PHE A 146 -3.30 0.11 -8.10
N VAL A 147 -3.48 1.25 -8.75
CA VAL A 147 -2.46 1.94 -9.52
C VAL A 147 -2.15 3.26 -8.82
N LEU A 148 -0.86 3.52 -8.61
CA LEU A 148 -0.34 4.83 -8.21
C LEU A 148 0.44 5.41 -9.37
N ILE A 149 0.01 6.57 -9.88
CA ILE A 149 0.71 7.27 -10.95
C ILE A 149 1.65 8.29 -10.31
N THR A 150 2.89 8.31 -10.76
CA THR A 150 3.90 9.24 -10.25
C THR A 150 4.80 9.69 -11.40
N GLU A 151 5.25 10.93 -11.32
CA GLU A 151 6.30 11.47 -12.19
C GLU A 151 7.69 11.24 -11.56
N ASP A 152 7.74 10.95 -10.25
CA ASP A 152 8.95 10.63 -9.53
C ASP A 152 9.32 9.17 -9.80
N CYS A 153 10.54 8.92 -10.29
CA CYS A 153 11.12 7.57 -10.28
C CYS A 153 11.94 7.43 -8.98
N PRO A 154 11.41 6.79 -7.93
CA PRO A 154 12.21 6.52 -6.74
C PRO A 154 13.21 5.40 -7.08
N GLU A 155 14.40 5.79 -7.54
CA GLU A 155 15.55 4.89 -7.73
C GLU A 155 15.98 4.20 -6.44
#